data_AF-A0ABD0S0Q1-F1
#
_entry.id   AF-A0ABD0S0Q1-F1
#
_cell.length_a   1.000
_cell.length_b   1.000
_cell.length_c   1.000
_cell.angle_alpha   90.00
_cell.angle_beta   90.00
_cell.angle_gamma   90.00
#
_symmetry.space_group_name_H-M   'P 1'
#
loop_
_entity.id
_entity.type
_entity.pdbx_description
1 polymer ?
#
loop_
_entity_poly.entity_id
_entity_poly.type
_entity_poly.pdbx_seq_one_letter_code
_entity_poly.pdbx_strand_id
1 'polypeptide(L)' 'FHCSNAFGMESGKISDDQISASSSFYDGRWEPRQARLNNEDNAWTPSEDSNKEYIQ' A
#
# COMPACT_ATOMS: atom_id res chain seq x y z
N PHE A 1 14.69 21.35 -8.22
CA PHE A 1 13.58 20.50 -8.68
C PHE A 1 14.08 19.37 -9.59
N HIS A 2 15.03 18.56 -9.14
CA HIS A 2 15.47 17.37 -9.89
C HIS A 2 15.26 16.14 -9.01
N CYS A 3 14.82 15.03 -9.62
CA CYS A 3 14.56 13.73 -9.00
C CYS A 3 13.46 13.71 -7.91
N SER A 4 12.33 14.37 -8.15
CA SER A 4 11.18 14.39 -7.24
C SER A 4 9.87 13.94 -7.89
N ASN A 5 9.95 13.23 -9.01
CA ASN A 5 8.77 12.75 -9.72
C ASN A 5 8.14 11.57 -8.98
N ALA A 6 6.81 11.52 -8.95
CA ALA A 6 6.09 10.37 -8.43
C ALA A 6 6.38 9.12 -9.28
N PHE A 7 6.69 8.01 -8.60
CA PHE A 7 7.10 6.77 -9.29
C PHE A 7 5.94 5.89 -9.73
N GLY A 8 4.77 5.95 -9.08
CA GLY A 8 3.61 5.21 -9.58
C GLY A 8 2.52 4.77 -8.63
N MET A 9 2.61 5.07 -7.32
CA MET A 9 1.59 4.65 -6.35
C MET A 9 0.21 5.24 -6.69
N GLU A 10 0.13 6.57 -6.83
CA GLU A 10 -1.14 7.24 -7.17
C GLU A 10 -1.53 7.04 -8.64
N SER A 11 -0.57 7.10 -9.56
CA SER A 11 -0.85 7.04 -11.00
C SER A 11 -1.08 5.64 -11.56
N GLY A 12 -0.93 4.58 -10.76
CA GLY A 12 -1.08 3.20 -11.20
C GLY A 12 0.10 2.64 -12.01
N LYS A 13 1.20 3.39 -12.19
CA LYS A 13 2.40 2.87 -12.87
C LYS A 13 3.08 1.74 -12.10
N ILE A 14 2.98 1.75 -10.78
CA ILE A 14 3.28 0.59 -9.94
C ILE A 14 1.99 -0.23 -9.92
N SER A 15 2.02 -1.43 -10.49
CA SER A 15 0.86 -2.34 -10.54
C SER A 15 0.56 -2.96 -9.17
N ASP A 16 -0.64 -3.49 -8.99
CA ASP A 16 -1.04 -4.11 -7.71
C ASP A 16 -0.12 -5.27 -7.31
N ASP A 17 0.35 -6.07 -8.28
CA ASP A 17 1.26 -7.21 -8.05
C ASP A 17 2.65 -6.78 -7.56
N GLN A 18 2.99 -5.49 -7.69
CA GLN A 18 4.25 -4.92 -7.21
C GLN A 18 4.13 -4.34 -5.80
N ILE A 19 2.94 -4.34 -5.19
CA ILE A 19 2.71 -3.84 -3.84
C ILE A 19 2.45 -5.05 -2.94
N SER A 20 3.31 -5.25 -1.94
CA SER A 20 3.22 -6.38 -1.02
C SER A 20 3.40 -5.92 0.42
N ALA A 21 2.93 -6.73 1.37
CA ALA A 21 3.08 -6.44 2.79
C ALA A 21 3.38 -7.71 3.57
N SER A 22 3.85 -7.56 4.81
CA SER A 22 4.00 -8.68 5.76
C SER A 22 2.69 -9.43 5.99
N SER A 23 1.59 -8.67 6.11
CA SER A 23 0.25 -9.15 6.41
C SER A 23 -0.80 -8.13 5.97
N SER A 24 -2.07 -8.52 6.04
CA SER A 24 -3.22 -7.65 5.86
C SER A 24 -4.31 -8.03 6.86
N PHE A 25 -5.13 -7.05 7.25
CA PHE A 25 -6.27 -7.26 8.13
C PHE A 25 -7.23 -8.31 7.55
N TYR A 26 -7.75 -9.19 8.41
CA TYR A 26 -8.36 -10.46 8.02
C TYR A 26 -9.67 -10.37 7.22
N ASP A 27 -10.30 -9.20 7.14
CA ASP A 27 -11.61 -9.01 6.48
C ASP A 27 -11.49 -8.76 4.96
N GLY A 28 -10.27 -8.69 4.43
CA GLY A 28 -9.99 -8.48 3.01
C GLY A 28 -10.29 -7.05 2.51
N ARG A 29 -10.48 -6.09 3.42
CA ARG A 29 -10.77 -4.69 3.09
C ARG A 29 -9.60 -3.73 3.34
N TRP A 30 -8.44 -4.25 3.73
CA TRP A 30 -7.24 -3.48 4.07
C TRP A 30 -5.98 -4.04 3.40
N GLU A 31 -6.12 -4.42 2.13
CA GLU A 31 -5.13 -5.07 1.29
C GLU A 31 -3.97 -4.12 0.92
N PRO A 32 -2.77 -4.64 0.58
CA PRO A 32 -1.61 -3.81 0.22
C PRO A 32 -1.89 -2.82 -0.93
N ARG A 33 -2.66 -3.23 -1.95
CA ARG A 33 -3.06 -2.37 -3.08
C ARG A 33 -3.85 -1.11 -2.67
N GLN A 34 -4.47 -1.09 -1.49
CA GLN A 34 -5.21 0.07 -0.98
C GLN A 34 -4.29 1.13 -0.36
N ALA A 35 -2.97 0.87 -0.23
CA ALA A 35 -1.99 1.84 0.27
C ALA A 35 -1.64 2.97 -0.72
N ARG A 36 -2.31 3.04 -1.87
CA ARG A 36 -2.09 4.10 -2.86
C ARG A 36 -2.46 5.46 -2.26
N LEU A 37 -1.66 6.48 -2.57
CA LEU A 37 -1.98 7.85 -2.20
C LEU A 37 -3.32 8.25 -2.85
N ASN A 38 -4.17 8.96 -2.10
CA ASN A 38 -5.50 9.40 -2.52
C ASN A 38 -6.47 8.24 -2.91
N ASN A 39 -6.28 7.06 -2.32
CA ASN A 39 -7.24 5.97 -2.48
C ASN A 39 -8.55 6.27 -1.73
N GLU A 40 -9.70 6.03 -2.37
CA GLU A 40 -11.02 6.33 -1.81
C GLU A 40 -11.62 5.16 -1.00
N ASP A 41 -11.14 3.94 -1.22
CA ASP A 41 -11.63 2.72 -0.55
C ASP A 41 -10.60 2.18 0.44
N ASN A 42 -10.69 2.62 1.70
CA ASN A 42 -9.79 2.27 2.81
C ASN A 42 -8.29 2.48 2.48
N ALA A 43 -7.41 1.82 3.23
CA ALA A 43 -5.96 1.84 3.12
C ALA A 43 -5.39 0.43 3.39
N TRP A 44 -4.07 0.29 3.44
CA TRP A 44 -3.46 -0.92 4.00
C TRP A 44 -3.41 -0.87 5.53
N THR A 45 -3.69 -1.99 6.17
CA THR A 45 -3.50 -2.21 7.61
C THR A 45 -3.03 -3.65 7.81
N PRO A 46 -1.96 -3.89 8.59
CA PRO A 46 -1.50 -5.25 8.87
C PRO A 46 -2.49 -6.04 9.73
N SER A 47 -2.25 -7.34 9.88
CA SER A 47 -3.08 -8.19 10.75
C SER A 47 -2.87 -7.91 12.25
N GLU A 48 -1.69 -7.39 12.63
CA GLU A 48 -1.30 -7.13 14.02
C GLU A 48 -0.69 -5.73 14.15
N ASP A 49 -1.02 -5.01 15.23
CA ASP A 49 -0.45 -3.69 15.50
C ASP A 49 0.94 -3.82 16.14
N SER A 50 1.95 -4.07 15.29
CA SER A 50 3.34 -4.26 15.69
C SER A 50 4.32 -3.45 14.85
N ASN A 51 5.46 -3.07 15.44
CA ASN A 51 6.55 -2.41 14.73
C ASN A 51 7.35 -3.35 13.80
N LYS A 52 6.92 -4.61 13.66
CA LYS A 52 7.52 -5.62 12.78
C LYS A 52 6.82 -5.72 11.42
N GLU A 53 5.66 -5.09 11.29
CA GLU A 53 4.89 -5.09 10.05
C GLU A 53 5.48 -4.13 9.02
N TYR A 54 5.34 -4.46 7.74
CA TYR A 54 5.88 -3.65 6.64
C TYR A 54 5.00 -3.72 5.39
N ILE A 55 5.17 -2.71 4.54
CA ILE A 55 4.67 -2.64 3.17
C ILE A 55 5.83 -2.26 2.24
N GLN A 56 5.89 -2.87 1.07
CA GLN A 56 6.96 -2.67 0.07
C GLN A 56 6.42 -2.68 -1.35
#